data_AF-A0A1I3DS11-F1
#
_entry.id   AF-A0A1I3DS11-F1
#
_cell.length_a   1.000
_cell.length_b   1.000
_cell.length_c   1.000
_cell.angle_alpha   90.00
_cell.angle_beta   90.00
_cell.angle_gamma   90.00
#
_symmetry.space_group_name_H-M   'P 1'
#
loop_
_entity.id
_entity.type
_entity.pdbx_description
1 polymer ?
#
loop_
_entity_poly.entity_id
_entity_poly.type
_entity_poly.pdbx_seq_one_letter_code
_entity_poly.pdbx_strand_id
1 'polypeptide(L)'
;MTQDEFIQKLRHELGNFPKQAVDEIIADYREYFSDALAAGRSEAEVVAALGDPVKLARELKAQATFRQWETRRSFGNLVRVVMSIAGLGLLQLLLLIPFMLYLFILTIGYVASAGLMVAGLVTVVALGSHHLFGWPSFDSLPFSFSSGSSHASQPAGSVSVEKNAAQQAKGKDSKDSDDEDDDDADNSNDSKTDAHLFISNLKDFKVVGDRFVLQVHSGARISVVTRVGPLELKNDDGKLKVNSVGGASSLFTVEPNGAWSIARADVIALNMKNDEDDERVSVARVGSDPKSFAWSLSDGDDHVSFVEGGSDGKAHLSLKSGSDSVVIDNDRVAIKSDDDNVIIVGPHGSGIGAMVYGFAMLVAGVVGLWLCMWLTRITWRGLVRYVRRQLDLITARLDEGQST
;
A
#
# COMPACT_ATOMS: atom_id res chain seq x y z
N MET A 1 -24.87 94.13 41.01
CA MET A 1 -25.13 93.49 39.72
C MET A 1 -26.63 93.42 39.57
N THR A 2 -27.18 94.01 38.52
CA THR A 2 -28.61 93.90 38.16
C THR A 2 -28.85 92.60 37.38
N GLN A 3 -30.11 92.20 37.23
CA GLN A 3 -30.48 91.01 36.45
C GLN A 3 -29.91 91.06 35.01
N ASP A 4 -30.05 92.19 34.32
CA ASP A 4 -29.59 92.34 32.94
C ASP A 4 -28.07 92.24 32.80
N GLU A 5 -27.32 92.73 33.78
CA GLU A 5 -25.86 92.59 33.83
C GLU A 5 -25.43 91.12 34.01
N PHE A 6 -26.14 90.35 34.84
CA PHE A 6 -25.87 88.92 35.03
C PHE A 6 -26.13 88.13 33.76
N ILE A 7 -27.28 88.36 33.13
CA ILE A 7 -27.68 87.65 31.90
C ILE A 7 -26.75 87.98 30.73
N GLN A 8 -26.32 89.24 30.59
CA GLN A 8 -25.35 89.62 29.56
C GLN A 8 -24.00 88.92 29.75
N LYS A 9 -23.49 88.85 30.99
CA LYS A 9 -22.25 88.14 31.30
C LYS A 9 -22.39 86.64 31.06
N LEU A 10 -23.48 86.02 31.50
CA LEU A 10 -23.75 84.60 31.27
C LEU A 10 -23.84 84.27 29.77
N ARG A 11 -24.51 85.13 28.98
CA ARG A 11 -24.58 85.00 27.51
C ARG A 11 -23.22 85.13 26.84
N HIS A 12 -22.40 86.08 27.29
CA HIS A 12 -21.05 86.28 26.77
C HIS A 12 -20.18 85.04 27.04
N GLU A 13 -20.22 84.53 28.27
CA GLU A 13 -19.49 83.33 28.66
C GLU A 13 -19.99 82.08 27.90
N LEU A 14 -21.29 81.96 27.63
CA LEU A 14 -21.87 80.86 26.85
C LEU A 14 -21.73 81.04 25.32
N GLY A 15 -21.05 82.07 24.82
CA GLY A 15 -20.97 82.42 23.39
C GLY A 15 -20.39 81.33 22.47
N ASN A 16 -19.67 80.35 23.01
CA ASN A 16 -19.14 79.21 22.25
C ASN A 16 -20.16 78.04 22.07
N PHE A 17 -21.40 78.18 22.56
CA PHE A 17 -22.46 77.17 22.42
C PHE A 17 -23.41 77.47 21.24
N PRO A 18 -24.18 76.46 20.76
CA PRO A 18 -25.21 76.69 19.74
C PRO A 18 -26.20 77.76 20.18
N LYS A 19 -26.44 78.77 19.34
CA LYS A 19 -27.26 79.94 19.69
C LYS A 19 -28.62 79.58 20.29
N GLN A 20 -29.27 78.55 19.75
CA GLN A 20 -30.56 78.07 20.24
C GLN A 20 -30.52 77.56 21.69
N ALA A 21 -29.47 76.82 22.08
CA ALA A 21 -29.31 76.32 23.45
C ALA A 21 -28.95 77.44 24.43
N VAL A 22 -28.17 78.43 23.97
CA VAL A 22 -27.85 79.62 24.78
C VAL A 22 -29.11 80.44 25.05
N ASP A 23 -29.97 80.61 24.05
CA ASP A 23 -31.21 81.37 24.17
C ASP A 23 -32.23 80.67 25.09
N GLU A 24 -32.33 79.34 25.04
CA GLU A 24 -33.15 78.53 25.95
C GLU A 24 -32.68 78.65 27.40
N ILE A 25 -31.39 78.45 27.66
CA ILE A 25 -30.82 78.60 29.02
C ILE A 25 -31.07 80.01 29.57
N ILE A 26 -30.90 81.04 28.74
CA ILE A 26 -31.13 82.43 29.16
C ILE A 26 -32.62 82.67 29.46
N ALA A 27 -33.53 82.08 28.69
CA ALA A 27 -34.96 82.20 28.93
C ALA A 27 -35.34 81.60 30.29
N ASP A 28 -34.84 80.40 30.62
CA ASP A 28 -35.08 79.73 31.91
C ASP A 28 -34.60 80.57 33.10
N TYR A 29 -33.40 81.15 33.00
CA TYR A 29 -32.89 82.01 34.06
C TYR A 29 -33.66 83.33 34.16
N ARG A 30 -34.12 83.91 33.04
CA ARG A 30 -34.98 85.10 33.07
C ARG A 30 -36.32 84.81 33.76
N GLU A 31 -36.91 83.65 33.52
CA GLU A 31 -38.12 83.18 34.20
C GLU A 31 -37.88 82.98 35.70
N TYR A 32 -36.76 82.37 36.07
CA TYR A 32 -36.36 82.24 37.49
C TYR A 32 -36.21 83.60 38.20
N PHE A 33 -35.61 84.58 37.54
CA PHE A 33 -35.51 85.93 38.07
C PHE A 33 -36.89 86.59 38.22
N SER A 34 -37.80 86.44 37.25
CA SER A 34 -39.15 86.99 37.36
C SER A 34 -39.96 86.36 38.49
N ASP A 35 -39.83 85.04 38.68
CA ASP A 35 -40.53 84.33 39.75
C ASP A 35 -40.02 84.73 41.14
N ALA A 36 -38.71 84.91 41.27
CA ALA A 36 -38.10 85.35 42.52
C ALA A 36 -38.49 86.80 42.88
N LEU A 37 -38.63 87.67 41.88
CA LEU A 37 -39.13 89.04 42.06
C LEU A 37 -40.61 89.06 42.44
N ALA A 38 -41.43 88.22 41.81
CA ALA A 38 -42.84 88.05 42.16
C ALA A 38 -43.04 87.50 43.59
N ALA A 39 -42.09 86.68 44.07
CA ALA A 39 -42.03 86.19 45.44
C ALA A 39 -41.51 87.24 46.46
N GLY A 40 -41.25 88.48 46.03
CA GLY A 40 -40.84 89.59 46.88
C GLY A 40 -39.36 89.64 47.24
N ARG A 41 -38.51 88.84 46.58
CA ARG A 41 -37.04 88.92 46.75
C ARG A 41 -36.48 90.06 45.90
N SER A 42 -35.44 90.72 46.39
CA SER A 42 -34.75 91.75 45.60
C SER A 42 -33.81 91.13 44.56
N GLU A 43 -33.61 91.80 43.41
CA GLU A 43 -32.68 91.31 42.37
C GLU A 43 -31.28 90.99 42.92
N ALA A 44 -30.79 91.82 43.85
CA ALA A 44 -29.48 91.67 44.46
C ALA A 44 -29.35 90.39 45.29
N GLU A 45 -30.43 89.95 45.94
CA GLU A 45 -30.47 88.73 46.74
C GLU A 45 -30.50 87.48 45.85
N VAL A 46 -31.25 87.53 44.75
CA VAL A 46 -31.32 86.44 43.76
C VAL A 46 -29.96 86.27 43.09
N VAL A 47 -29.33 87.37 42.69
CA VAL A 47 -27.95 87.39 42.18
C VAL A 47 -26.95 86.78 43.17
N ALA A 48 -27.03 87.14 44.45
CA ALA A 48 -26.14 86.60 45.47
C ALA A 48 -26.33 85.08 45.66
N ALA A 49 -27.55 84.58 45.48
CA ALA A 49 -27.87 83.16 45.55
C ALA A 49 -27.38 82.36 44.34
N LEU A 50 -27.44 82.92 43.12
CA LEU A 50 -26.88 82.27 41.91
C LEU A 50 -25.34 82.32 41.86
N GLY A 51 -24.72 83.29 42.52
CA GLY A 51 -23.27 83.41 42.60
C GLY A 51 -22.63 83.98 41.32
N ASP A 52 -21.45 83.49 40.97
CA ASP A 52 -20.62 84.05 39.89
C ASP A 52 -21.03 83.49 38.51
N PRO A 53 -21.49 84.34 37.55
CA PRO A 53 -21.94 83.89 36.23
C PRO A 53 -20.85 83.14 35.43
N VAL A 54 -19.57 83.42 35.69
CA VAL A 54 -18.45 82.77 35.00
C VAL A 54 -18.30 81.31 35.47
N LYS A 55 -18.48 81.06 36.77
CA LYS A 55 -18.44 79.69 37.33
C LYS A 55 -19.63 78.87 36.88
N LEU A 56 -20.82 79.47 36.88
CA LEU A 56 -22.04 78.84 36.39
C LEU A 56 -21.93 78.47 34.90
N ALA A 57 -21.43 79.37 34.07
CA ALA A 57 -21.18 79.09 32.66
C ALA A 57 -20.18 77.94 32.48
N ARG A 58 -19.13 77.88 33.30
CA ARG A 58 -18.13 76.79 33.25
C ARG A 58 -18.71 75.44 33.64
N GLU A 59 -19.58 75.41 34.64
CA GLU A 59 -20.27 74.20 35.09
C GLU A 59 -21.26 73.68 34.03
N LEU A 60 -22.09 74.58 33.48
CA LEU A 60 -23.01 74.26 32.39
C LEU A 60 -22.27 73.75 31.14
N LYS A 61 -21.13 74.36 30.79
CA LYS A 61 -20.24 73.88 29.73
C LYS A 61 -19.74 72.47 30.00
N ALA A 62 -19.31 72.17 31.23
CA ALA A 62 -18.80 70.85 31.60
C ALA A 62 -19.89 69.77 31.51
N GLN A 63 -21.09 70.04 32.03
CA GLN A 63 -22.22 69.11 31.98
C GLN A 63 -22.70 68.86 30.54
N ALA A 64 -22.77 69.90 29.72
CA ALA A 64 -23.19 69.76 28.32
C ALA A 64 -22.12 69.06 27.46
N THR A 65 -20.84 69.28 27.74
CA THR A 65 -19.74 68.54 27.10
C THR A 65 -19.78 67.06 27.47
N PHE A 66 -20.09 66.72 28.73
CA PHE A 66 -20.24 65.35 29.19
C PHE A 66 -21.43 64.63 28.51
N ARG A 67 -22.61 65.28 28.46
CA ARG A 67 -23.77 64.76 27.73
C ARG A 67 -23.50 64.63 26.23
N GLN A 68 -22.84 65.60 25.60
CA GLN A 68 -22.46 65.48 24.19
C GLN A 68 -21.44 64.36 23.95
N TRP A 69 -20.57 64.06 24.92
CA TRP A 69 -19.64 62.94 24.84
C TRP A 69 -20.36 61.59 24.94
N GLU A 70 -21.39 61.46 25.78
CA GLU A 70 -22.28 60.29 25.79
C GLU A 70 -23.06 60.14 24.48
N THR A 71 -23.62 61.23 23.94
CA THR A 71 -24.44 61.19 22.71
C THR A 71 -23.61 61.01 21.44
N ARG A 72 -22.37 61.54 21.37
CA ARG A 72 -21.45 61.37 20.23
C ARG A 72 -20.67 60.05 20.26
N ARG A 73 -20.66 59.33 21.39
CA ARG A 73 -20.17 57.94 21.46
C ARG A 73 -21.22 57.02 20.86
N SER A 74 -21.47 57.17 19.56
CA SER A 74 -22.46 56.42 18.81
C SER A 74 -22.11 54.92 18.82
N PHE A 75 -22.60 54.19 19.82
CA PHE A 75 -22.47 52.73 19.92
C PHE A 75 -22.92 52.06 18.61
N GLY A 76 -23.93 52.60 17.93
CA GLY A 76 -24.36 52.10 16.62
C GLY A 76 -23.31 52.22 15.52
N ASN A 77 -22.55 53.32 15.46
CA ASN A 77 -21.49 53.51 14.45
C ASN A 77 -20.24 52.71 14.82
N LEU A 78 -19.93 52.57 16.11
CA LEU A 78 -18.85 51.70 16.59
C LEU A 78 -19.15 50.22 16.28
N VAL A 79 -20.37 49.76 16.57
CA VAL A 79 -20.82 48.39 16.25
C VAL A 79 -20.80 48.16 14.74
N ARG A 80 -21.18 49.15 13.91
CA ARG A 80 -21.08 49.04 12.45
C ARG A 80 -19.62 48.90 11.97
N VAL A 81 -18.69 49.65 12.54
CA VAL A 81 -17.26 49.55 12.22
C VAL A 81 -16.69 48.21 12.71
N VAL A 82 -16.99 47.79 13.93
CA VAL A 82 -16.57 46.50 14.48
C VAL A 82 -17.16 45.34 13.67
N MET A 83 -18.42 45.41 13.26
CA MET A 83 -19.06 44.41 12.38
C MET A 83 -18.41 44.39 10.99
N SER A 84 -17.95 45.53 10.48
CA SER A 84 -17.22 45.61 9.21
C SER A 84 -15.83 44.98 9.31
N ILE A 85 -15.11 45.24 10.42
CA ILE A 85 -13.80 44.63 10.70
C ILE A 85 -13.93 43.12 10.95
N ALA A 86 -14.94 42.71 11.73
CA ALA A 86 -15.24 41.31 11.98
C ALA A 86 -15.70 40.59 10.69
N GLY A 87 -16.50 41.25 9.86
CA GLY A 87 -16.90 40.75 8.54
C GLY A 87 -15.71 40.57 7.60
N LEU A 88 -14.76 41.52 7.58
CA LEU A 88 -13.50 41.38 6.84
C LEU A 88 -12.66 40.20 7.35
N GLY A 89 -12.56 40.02 8.68
CA GLY A 89 -11.88 38.88 9.28
C GLY A 89 -12.56 37.54 8.95
N LEU A 90 -13.90 37.51 8.98
CA LEU A 90 -14.68 36.33 8.64
C LEU A 90 -14.60 35.99 7.15
N LEU A 91 -14.59 37.00 6.26
CA LEU A 91 -14.35 36.80 4.83
C LEU A 91 -12.93 36.29 4.57
N GLN A 92 -11.93 36.78 5.30
CA GLN A 92 -10.57 36.26 5.23
C GLN A 92 -10.51 34.81 5.70
N LEU A 93 -11.20 34.46 6.79
CA LEU A 93 -11.29 33.08 7.28
C LEU A 93 -12.02 32.17 6.29
N LEU A 94 -13.14 32.64 5.73
CA LEU A 94 -13.92 31.93 4.72
C LEU A 94 -13.12 31.69 3.43
N LEU A 95 -12.24 32.63 3.06
CA LEU A 95 -11.33 32.48 1.92
C LEU A 95 -10.10 31.61 2.27
N LEU A 96 -9.66 31.65 3.52
CA LEU A 96 -8.52 30.89 4.01
C LEU A 96 -8.81 29.39 4.05
N ILE A 97 -10.00 28.98 4.48
CA ILE A 97 -10.40 27.55 4.57
C ILE A 97 -10.23 26.80 3.24
N PRO A 98 -10.82 27.22 2.11
CA PRO A 98 -10.65 26.53 0.83
C PRO A 98 -9.20 26.60 0.32
N PHE A 99 -8.47 27.67 0.63
CA PHE A 99 -7.05 27.77 0.31
C PHE A 99 -6.20 26.76 1.10
N MET A 100 -6.49 26.58 2.38
CA MET A 100 -5.82 25.58 3.23
C MET A 100 -6.16 24.17 2.75
N LEU A 101 -7.43 23.88 2.46
CA LEU A 101 -7.86 22.60 1.90
C LEU A 101 -7.15 22.29 0.56
N TYR A 102 -7.01 23.29 -0.31
CA TYR A 102 -6.26 23.16 -1.56
C TYR A 102 -4.79 22.77 -1.31
N LEU A 103 -4.11 23.46 -0.38
CA LEU A 103 -2.72 23.11 -0.04
C LEU A 103 -2.61 21.71 0.56
N PHE A 104 -3.58 21.28 1.37
CA PHE A 104 -3.61 19.94 1.95
C PHE A 104 -3.78 18.85 0.89
N ILE A 105 -4.68 19.05 -0.09
CA ILE A 105 -4.82 18.12 -1.21
C ILE A 105 -3.53 18.08 -2.04
N LEU A 106 -2.88 19.23 -2.23
CA LEU A 106 -1.63 19.33 -2.96
C LEU A 106 -0.48 18.59 -2.26
N THR A 107 -0.38 18.65 -0.93
CA THR A 107 0.66 17.90 -0.18
C THR A 107 0.42 16.40 -0.25
N ILE A 108 -0.83 15.94 -0.12
CA ILE A 108 -1.19 14.53 -0.31
C ILE A 108 -0.82 14.07 -1.72
N GLY A 109 -1.14 14.87 -2.74
CA GLY A 109 -0.77 14.57 -4.13
C GLY A 109 0.74 14.44 -4.33
N TYR A 110 1.53 15.27 -3.66
CA TYR A 110 3.00 15.19 -3.69
C TYR A 110 3.53 13.91 -3.04
N VAL A 111 3.03 13.56 -1.85
CA VAL A 111 3.44 12.35 -1.12
C VAL A 111 3.05 11.10 -1.91
N ALA A 112 1.82 11.06 -2.46
CA ALA A 112 1.36 9.95 -3.29
C ALA A 112 2.20 9.81 -4.57
N SER A 113 2.46 10.90 -5.29
CA SER A 113 3.25 10.86 -6.53
C SER A 113 4.71 10.47 -6.28
N ALA A 114 5.31 10.97 -5.20
CA ALA A 114 6.66 10.57 -4.79
C ALA A 114 6.71 9.09 -4.38
N GLY A 115 5.71 8.61 -3.63
CA GLY A 115 5.58 7.21 -3.26
C GLY A 115 5.47 6.30 -4.47
N LEU A 116 4.63 6.65 -5.45
CA LEU A 116 4.50 5.93 -6.71
C LEU A 116 5.80 5.92 -7.53
N MET A 117 6.52 7.04 -7.55
CA MET A 117 7.81 7.13 -8.24
C MET A 117 8.87 6.23 -7.60
N VAL A 118 8.98 6.25 -6.27
CA VAL A 118 9.92 5.39 -5.53
C VAL A 118 9.54 3.92 -5.68
N ALA A 119 8.25 3.58 -5.51
CA ALA A 119 7.76 2.22 -5.68
C ALA A 119 8.02 1.71 -7.11
N GLY A 120 7.71 2.50 -8.14
CA GLY A 120 7.99 2.15 -9.54
C GLY A 120 9.48 1.97 -9.80
N LEU A 121 10.34 2.83 -9.27
CA LEU A 121 11.79 2.70 -9.38
C LEU A 121 12.30 1.42 -8.72
N VAL A 122 11.84 1.12 -7.50
CA VAL A 122 12.22 -0.10 -6.78
C VAL A 122 11.76 -1.35 -7.55
N THR A 123 10.54 -1.36 -8.07
CA THR A 123 10.04 -2.48 -8.89
C THR A 123 10.87 -2.68 -10.15
N VAL A 124 11.20 -1.61 -10.88
CA VAL A 124 12.03 -1.70 -12.10
C VAL A 124 13.45 -2.15 -11.78
N VAL A 125 14.03 -1.68 -10.68
CA VAL A 125 15.38 -2.09 -10.26
C VAL A 125 15.39 -3.52 -9.74
N ALA A 126 14.44 -3.93 -8.89
CA ALA A 126 14.38 -5.28 -8.35
C ALA A 126 14.14 -6.32 -9.45
N LEU A 127 13.17 -6.09 -10.33
CA LEU A 127 12.92 -6.98 -11.47
C LEU A 127 14.06 -6.90 -12.48
N GLY A 128 14.51 -5.69 -12.87
CA GLY A 128 15.61 -5.51 -13.81
C GLY A 128 16.92 -6.14 -13.35
N SER A 129 17.23 -6.08 -12.04
CA SER A 129 18.39 -6.74 -11.46
C SER A 129 18.25 -8.25 -11.48
N HIS A 130 17.03 -8.78 -11.28
CA HIS A 130 16.75 -10.20 -11.39
C HIS A 130 16.96 -10.72 -12.83
N HIS A 131 16.57 -9.94 -13.84
CA HIS A 131 16.70 -10.32 -15.25
C HIS A 131 18.11 -10.13 -15.83
N LEU A 132 18.93 -9.22 -15.26
CA LEU A 132 20.26 -8.88 -15.81
C LEU A 132 21.43 -9.43 -14.98
N PHE A 133 21.25 -9.68 -13.68
CA PHE A 133 22.36 -9.99 -12.76
C PHE A 133 22.20 -11.28 -11.95
N GLY A 134 21.09 -12.01 -12.05
CA GLY A 134 20.93 -13.32 -11.41
C GLY A 134 21.06 -13.31 -9.88
N TRP A 135 20.76 -12.18 -9.22
CA TRP A 135 20.76 -12.08 -7.77
C TRP A 135 19.60 -12.89 -7.15
N PRO A 136 19.80 -13.51 -5.96
CA PRO A 136 18.77 -14.30 -5.29
C PRO A 136 17.55 -13.44 -4.93
N SER A 137 16.36 -14.03 -5.01
CA SER A 137 15.10 -13.38 -4.63
C SER A 137 15.13 -12.98 -3.16
N PHE A 138 14.91 -11.69 -2.88
CA PHE A 138 14.65 -11.20 -1.52
C PHE A 138 13.23 -11.59 -1.11
N ASP A 139 12.99 -12.87 -0.81
CA ASP A 139 11.74 -13.36 -0.22
C ASP A 139 11.61 -13.02 1.28
N SER A 140 12.43 -12.11 1.80
CA SER A 140 12.36 -11.62 3.18
C SER A 140 11.86 -10.18 3.27
N LEU A 141 10.67 -9.91 2.71
CA LEU A 141 9.87 -8.76 3.12
C LEU A 141 8.77 -9.24 4.08
N PRO A 142 8.74 -8.77 5.34
CA PRO A 142 7.83 -9.28 6.39
C PRO A 142 6.35 -8.86 6.23
N PHE A 143 5.91 -8.46 5.04
CA PHE A 143 4.54 -8.08 4.76
C PHE A 143 4.14 -8.51 3.35
N SER A 144 3.19 -9.44 3.26
CA SER A 144 2.55 -9.87 2.02
C SER A 144 1.21 -9.16 1.83
N PHE A 145 1.03 -8.48 0.69
CA PHE A 145 -0.26 -7.97 0.28
C PHE A 145 -1.03 -9.08 -0.43
N SER A 146 -1.92 -9.76 0.31
CA SER A 146 -2.90 -10.68 -0.27
C SER A 146 -4.01 -9.86 -0.93
N SER A 147 -4.00 -9.81 -2.27
CA SER A 147 -5.22 -9.47 -3.02
C SER A 147 -6.09 -10.72 -3.09
N GLY A 148 -7.17 -10.70 -2.32
CA GLY A 148 -8.05 -11.84 -2.14
C GLY A 148 -8.76 -12.25 -3.42
N SER A 149 -8.58 -13.51 -3.80
CA SER A 149 -9.61 -14.31 -4.45
C SER A 149 -9.52 -15.74 -3.91
N SER A 150 -10.68 -16.21 -3.46
CA SER A 150 -11.02 -17.38 -2.66
C SER A 150 -10.51 -18.77 -3.10
N HIS A 151 -10.36 -19.63 -2.08
CA HIS A 151 -10.46 -21.10 -2.03
C HIS A 151 -9.41 -21.95 -2.75
N ALA A 152 -8.50 -22.56 -1.96
CA ALA A 152 -8.37 -24.03 -1.85
C ALA A 152 -7.33 -24.39 -0.77
N SER A 153 -7.76 -25.27 0.13
CA SER A 153 -7.07 -25.80 1.31
C SER A 153 -6.08 -26.92 0.97
N GLN A 154 -4.90 -26.92 1.59
CA GLN A 154 -4.14 -28.12 2.04
C GLN A 154 -2.88 -27.74 2.87
N PRO A 155 -2.26 -28.66 3.63
CA PRO A 155 -2.14 -28.53 5.09
C PRO A 155 -0.71 -28.43 5.64
N ALA A 156 -0.66 -28.33 6.97
CA ALA A 156 0.45 -28.05 7.87
C ALA A 156 1.67 -28.98 7.78
N GLY A 157 2.85 -28.40 8.02
CA GLY A 157 4.08 -29.13 8.28
C GLY A 157 5.36 -28.28 8.27
N SER A 158 5.42 -27.13 8.96
CA SER A 158 6.68 -26.40 9.17
C SER A 158 7.14 -26.55 10.62
N VAL A 159 8.05 -27.50 10.85
CA VAL A 159 8.86 -27.53 12.07
C VAL A 159 9.99 -26.52 11.91
N SER A 160 9.97 -25.50 12.76
CA SER A 160 10.99 -24.51 12.95
C SER A 160 12.28 -25.12 13.50
N VAL A 161 13.42 -24.91 12.82
CA VAL A 161 14.74 -25.02 13.45
C VAL A 161 15.41 -23.65 13.39
N GLU A 162 15.44 -23.04 14.57
CA GLU A 162 16.12 -21.81 14.94
C GLU A 162 17.64 -21.98 14.80
N LYS A 163 18.28 -21.18 13.93
CA LYS A 163 19.74 -21.00 13.93
C LYS A 163 20.08 -19.84 14.87
N ASN A 164 20.63 -20.14 16.04
CA ASN A 164 21.42 -19.16 16.80
C ASN A 164 22.83 -19.12 16.22
N ALA A 165 23.22 -17.93 15.78
CA ALA A 165 24.55 -17.62 15.30
C ALA A 165 25.52 -17.37 16.45
N ALA A 166 26.75 -17.85 16.23
CA ALA A 166 28.01 -17.24 16.65
C ALA A 166 28.22 -17.00 18.16
N GLN A 167 29.09 -17.84 18.75
CA GLN A 167 30.06 -17.31 19.69
C GLN A 167 31.40 -18.05 19.60
N GLN A 168 32.44 -17.24 19.65
CA GLN A 168 33.84 -17.50 19.98
C GLN A 168 34.86 -17.72 18.88
N ALA A 169 35.63 -16.64 18.74
CA ALA A 169 36.91 -16.49 18.10
C ALA A 169 38.04 -17.19 18.89
N LYS A 170 39.03 -17.66 18.13
CA LYS A 170 40.47 -17.42 18.34
C LYS A 170 41.10 -17.92 19.66
N GLY A 171 41.89 -18.99 19.55
CA GLY A 171 43.20 -19.08 20.21
C GLY A 171 43.52 -20.34 21.04
N LYS A 172 44.52 -21.09 20.54
CA LYS A 172 45.74 -21.51 21.25
C LYS A 172 45.75 -22.82 22.09
N ASP A 173 46.71 -23.67 21.69
CA ASP A 173 47.54 -24.67 22.41
C ASP A 173 46.94 -25.61 23.48
N SER A 174 47.01 -26.92 23.19
CA SER A 174 47.51 -28.05 24.04
C SER A 174 47.01 -29.37 23.41
N LYS A 175 47.83 -30.22 22.79
CA LYS A 175 48.79 -31.22 23.32
C LYS A 175 48.13 -32.41 24.08
N ASP A 176 48.61 -33.60 23.71
CA ASP A 176 48.31 -34.98 24.17
C ASP A 176 46.99 -35.58 23.66
N SER A 177 46.94 -36.83 23.20
CA SER A 177 47.90 -37.95 23.17
C SER A 177 47.29 -39.07 22.30
N ASP A 178 48.16 -39.83 21.61
CA ASP A 178 48.15 -41.30 21.36
C ASP A 178 46.86 -41.97 20.83
N ASP A 179 46.84 -42.97 19.95
CA ASP A 179 47.82 -43.77 19.20
C ASP A 179 46.98 -44.63 18.20
N GLU A 180 47.67 -45.26 17.25
CA GLU A 180 47.27 -46.44 16.43
C GLU A 180 46.89 -46.16 14.94
N ASP A 181 47.96 -46.06 14.12
CA ASP A 181 48.30 -46.92 12.95
C ASP A 181 47.43 -48.19 12.79
N ASP A 182 47.14 -48.81 11.64
CA ASP A 182 47.55 -48.79 10.24
C ASP A 182 46.43 -49.56 9.49
N ASP A 183 46.19 -49.28 8.19
CA ASP A 183 46.11 -50.29 7.13
C ASP A 183 45.64 -49.68 5.80
N ASP A 184 46.58 -49.58 4.87
CA ASP A 184 46.43 -49.24 3.46
C ASP A 184 45.59 -50.28 2.70
N ALA A 185 44.67 -49.80 1.84
CA ALA A 185 44.34 -50.47 0.58
C ALA A 185 43.69 -49.48 -0.41
N ASP A 186 44.53 -48.86 -1.23
CA ASP A 186 44.16 -48.30 -2.52
C ASP A 186 43.51 -49.38 -3.40
N ASN A 187 42.25 -49.18 -3.79
CA ASN A 187 41.69 -49.85 -4.95
C ASN A 187 40.86 -48.86 -5.75
N SER A 188 41.59 -48.00 -6.46
CA SER A 188 41.14 -47.38 -7.69
C SER A 188 40.71 -48.45 -8.71
N ASN A 189 39.40 -48.66 -8.85
CA ASN A 189 38.82 -49.38 -9.98
C ASN A 189 37.65 -48.57 -10.58
N ASP A 190 37.87 -48.15 -11.83
CA ASP A 190 36.91 -47.97 -12.91
C ASP A 190 35.67 -47.09 -12.64
N SER A 191 35.64 -45.83 -13.06
CA SER A 191 35.40 -45.40 -14.45
C SER A 191 34.11 -45.95 -15.08
N LYS A 192 33.16 -45.02 -15.30
CA LYS A 192 32.12 -45.02 -16.35
C LYS A 192 31.08 -46.15 -16.39
N THR A 193 30.10 -46.09 -15.50
CA THR A 193 28.78 -46.73 -15.65
C THR A 193 27.93 -46.13 -14.51
N ASP A 194 26.82 -45.41 -14.68
CA ASP A 194 25.57 -45.85 -15.29
C ASP A 194 24.52 -44.71 -15.41
N ALA A 195 24.85 -43.57 -16.03
CA ALA A 195 23.81 -42.59 -16.40
C ALA A 195 22.84 -43.11 -17.49
N HIS A 196 22.95 -44.38 -17.87
CA HIS A 196 22.15 -45.07 -18.88
C HIS A 196 21.09 -46.04 -18.31
N LEU A 197 21.00 -46.25 -16.99
CA LEU A 197 20.26 -47.41 -16.45
C LEU A 197 18.77 -47.24 -16.11
N PHE A 198 18.22 -46.04 -15.99
CA PHE A 198 16.82 -45.92 -15.53
C PHE A 198 15.75 -46.17 -16.61
N ILE A 199 16.04 -45.91 -17.89
CA ILE A 199 15.05 -46.09 -18.96
C ILE A 199 15.18 -47.46 -19.65
N SER A 200 16.34 -48.11 -19.55
CA SER A 200 16.59 -49.42 -20.19
C SER A 200 16.07 -50.62 -19.40
N ASN A 201 15.71 -50.46 -18.11
CA ASN A 201 15.34 -51.55 -17.22
C ASN A 201 13.84 -51.68 -16.89
N LEU A 202 12.94 -51.03 -17.63
CA LEU A 202 11.52 -51.43 -17.66
C LEU A 202 11.38 -52.76 -18.42
N LYS A 203 11.95 -53.85 -17.88
CA LYS A 203 11.86 -55.20 -18.45
C LYS A 203 10.40 -55.65 -18.60
N ASP A 204 9.53 -55.10 -17.74
CA ASP A 204 8.20 -55.62 -17.48
C ASP A 204 7.08 -54.74 -18.07
N PHE A 205 7.42 -53.57 -18.61
CA PHE A 205 6.43 -52.61 -19.10
C PHE A 205 6.91 -51.88 -20.35
N LYS A 206 6.10 -51.92 -21.41
CA LYS A 206 6.38 -51.24 -22.67
C LYS A 206 5.15 -50.52 -23.18
N VAL A 207 5.36 -49.33 -23.75
CA VAL A 207 4.33 -48.61 -24.50
C VAL A 207 4.54 -48.89 -25.98
N VAL A 208 3.60 -49.60 -26.62
CA VAL A 208 3.66 -49.93 -28.05
C VAL A 208 2.47 -49.27 -28.74
N GLY A 209 2.72 -48.12 -29.35
CA GLY A 209 1.67 -47.30 -29.97
C GLY A 209 0.61 -46.87 -28.95
N ASP A 210 -0.63 -47.32 -29.14
CA ASP A 210 -1.78 -46.99 -28.28
C ASP A 210 -2.10 -48.07 -27.23
N ARG A 211 -1.16 -49.00 -26.99
CA ARG A 211 -1.33 -50.08 -26.01
C ARG A 211 -0.20 -50.09 -24.98
N PHE A 212 -0.56 -50.41 -23.75
CA PHE A 212 0.39 -50.82 -22.72
C PHE A 212 0.58 -52.32 -22.80
N VAL A 213 1.84 -52.76 -22.86
CA VAL A 213 2.24 -54.17 -22.91
C VAL A 213 2.97 -54.46 -21.60
N LEU A 214 2.45 -55.42 -20.84
CA LEU A 214 2.95 -55.82 -19.54
C LEU A 214 3.48 -57.25 -19.62
N GLN A 215 4.71 -57.46 -19.15
CA GLN A 215 5.28 -58.79 -18.93
C GLN A 215 5.34 -59.02 -17.43
N VAL A 216 4.75 -60.12 -16.96
CA VAL A 216 4.63 -60.41 -15.53
C VAL A 216 5.69 -61.46 -15.17
N HIS A 217 6.81 -61.03 -14.60
CA HIS A 217 7.84 -61.95 -14.07
C HIS A 217 7.47 -62.46 -12.67
N SER A 218 8.26 -63.39 -12.14
CA SER A 218 8.06 -63.91 -10.78
C SER A 218 8.19 -62.78 -9.76
N GLY A 219 7.33 -62.72 -8.75
CA GLY A 219 7.38 -61.67 -7.71
C GLY A 219 6.71 -60.33 -8.09
N ALA A 220 6.37 -60.11 -9.37
CA ALA A 220 5.72 -58.89 -9.80
C ALA A 220 4.24 -58.83 -9.37
N ARG A 221 3.83 -57.66 -8.87
CA ARG A 221 2.43 -57.32 -8.56
C ARG A 221 1.99 -56.13 -9.41
N ILE A 222 0.94 -56.35 -10.19
CA ILE A 222 0.39 -55.35 -11.10
C ILE A 222 -1.06 -55.12 -10.74
N SER A 223 -1.43 -53.88 -10.46
CA SER A 223 -2.80 -53.43 -10.25
C SER A 223 -3.18 -52.46 -11.36
N VAL A 224 -4.26 -52.77 -12.08
CA VAL A 224 -4.78 -51.92 -13.16
C VAL A 224 -6.24 -51.57 -12.86
N VAL A 225 -6.53 -50.28 -12.81
CA VAL A 225 -7.89 -49.76 -12.75
C VAL A 225 -8.32 -49.40 -14.17
N THR A 226 -9.34 -50.11 -14.66
CA THR A 226 -9.93 -49.84 -15.97
C THR A 226 -11.30 -49.17 -15.82
N ARG A 227 -11.89 -48.73 -16.93
CA ARG A 227 -13.26 -48.16 -16.94
C ARG A 227 -14.35 -49.14 -16.49
N VAL A 228 -14.14 -50.44 -16.64
CA VAL A 228 -15.13 -51.48 -16.32
C VAL A 228 -14.89 -52.13 -14.96
N GLY A 229 -13.74 -51.88 -14.33
CA GLY A 229 -13.40 -52.36 -13.00
C GLY A 229 -11.90 -52.54 -12.76
N PRO A 230 -11.49 -52.82 -11.51
CA PRO A 230 -10.11 -53.15 -11.18
C PRO A 230 -9.73 -54.57 -11.60
N LEU A 231 -8.45 -54.74 -11.95
CA LEU A 231 -7.79 -56.00 -12.23
C LEU A 231 -6.48 -56.05 -11.45
N GLU A 232 -6.23 -57.14 -10.74
CA GLU A 232 -4.94 -57.42 -10.12
C GLU A 232 -4.32 -58.67 -10.73
N LEU A 233 -3.06 -58.56 -11.12
CA LEU A 233 -2.22 -59.66 -11.58
C LEU A 233 -1.10 -59.83 -10.55
N LYS A 234 -1.00 -61.03 -9.98
CA LYS A 234 0.06 -61.37 -9.02
C LYS A 234 0.73 -62.67 -9.46
N ASN A 235 2.05 -62.68 -9.57
CA ASN A 235 2.80 -63.89 -9.86
C ASN A 235 3.42 -64.43 -8.57
N ASP A 236 2.80 -65.49 -8.02
CA ASP A 236 3.33 -66.22 -6.86
C ASP A 236 4.09 -67.46 -7.36
N ASP A 237 5.43 -67.43 -7.32
CA ASP A 237 6.31 -68.57 -7.64
C ASP A 237 6.01 -69.25 -9.00
N GLY A 238 5.81 -68.45 -10.05
CA GLY A 238 5.53 -68.92 -11.41
C GLY A 238 4.05 -69.27 -11.68
N LYS A 239 3.15 -69.05 -10.72
CA LYS A 239 1.69 -69.16 -10.92
C LYS A 239 1.06 -67.77 -10.96
N LEU A 240 0.67 -67.35 -12.15
CA LEU A 240 -0.07 -66.11 -12.37
C LEU A 240 -1.50 -66.21 -11.80
N LYS A 241 -1.79 -65.45 -10.75
CA LYS A 241 -3.13 -65.25 -10.19
C LYS A 241 -3.72 -63.98 -10.77
N VAL A 242 -4.91 -64.11 -11.36
CA VAL A 242 -5.64 -63.00 -12.00
C VAL A 242 -6.94 -62.77 -11.23
N ASN A 243 -7.05 -61.64 -10.55
CA ASN A 243 -8.27 -61.23 -9.84
C ASN A 243 -8.92 -60.08 -10.60
N SER A 244 -10.08 -60.32 -11.22
CA SER A 244 -10.82 -59.29 -11.97
C SER A 244 -12.19 -59.08 -11.36
N VAL A 245 -12.58 -57.81 -11.21
CA VAL A 245 -13.95 -57.42 -10.85
C VAL A 245 -14.57 -56.69 -12.04
N GLY A 246 -15.82 -56.99 -12.38
CA GLY A 246 -16.57 -56.25 -13.40
C GLY A 246 -16.19 -56.54 -14.87
N GLY A 247 -15.46 -57.63 -15.14
CA GLY A 247 -15.12 -58.04 -16.52
C GLY A 247 -13.92 -57.31 -17.14
N ALA A 248 -13.11 -56.63 -16.32
CA ALA A 248 -11.89 -55.93 -16.75
C ALA A 248 -10.90 -56.85 -17.50
N SER A 249 -10.88 -58.15 -17.20
CA SER A 249 -10.06 -59.14 -17.91
C SER A 249 -10.34 -59.22 -19.42
N SER A 250 -11.55 -58.86 -19.88
CA SER A 250 -11.91 -58.88 -21.32
C SER A 250 -11.27 -57.75 -22.13
N LEU A 251 -10.79 -56.69 -21.48
CA LEU A 251 -10.09 -55.58 -22.12
C LEU A 251 -8.61 -55.88 -22.38
N PHE A 252 -8.09 -56.96 -21.79
CA PHE A 252 -6.72 -57.40 -21.97
C PHE A 252 -6.64 -58.42 -23.11
N THR A 253 -5.62 -58.28 -23.93
CA THR A 253 -5.28 -59.24 -24.99
C THR A 253 -3.94 -59.86 -24.63
N VAL A 254 -3.93 -61.18 -24.41
CA VAL A 254 -2.70 -61.93 -24.15
C VAL A 254 -2.04 -62.24 -25.49
N GLU A 255 -0.83 -61.75 -25.68
CA GLU A 255 0.00 -61.99 -26.85
C GLU A 255 0.59 -63.42 -26.82
N PRO A 256 0.99 -63.99 -27.97
CA PRO A 256 1.59 -65.34 -28.04
C PRO A 256 2.87 -65.52 -27.22
N ASN A 257 3.54 -64.43 -26.87
CA ASN A 257 4.74 -64.38 -26.02
C ASN A 257 4.41 -64.37 -24.51
N GLY A 258 3.13 -64.43 -24.13
CA GLY A 258 2.67 -64.36 -22.74
C GLY A 258 2.52 -62.94 -22.18
N ALA A 259 2.78 -61.90 -22.97
CA ALA A 259 2.59 -60.51 -22.57
C ALA A 259 1.11 -60.13 -22.57
N TRP A 260 0.71 -59.31 -21.60
CA TRP A 260 -0.64 -58.80 -21.47
C TRP A 260 -0.70 -57.40 -22.06
N SER A 261 -1.56 -57.17 -23.04
CA SER A 261 -1.71 -55.85 -23.65
C SER A 261 -3.09 -55.26 -23.39
N ILE A 262 -3.15 -53.96 -23.08
CA ILE A 262 -4.40 -53.21 -22.89
C ILE A 262 -4.33 -51.88 -23.64
N ALA A 263 -5.45 -51.43 -24.21
CA ALA A 263 -5.53 -50.11 -24.85
C ALA A 263 -5.37 -49.00 -23.80
N ARG A 264 -4.53 -48.00 -24.09
CA ARG A 264 -4.28 -46.86 -23.19
C ARG A 264 -5.58 -46.11 -22.84
N ALA A 265 -6.49 -45.99 -23.81
CA ALA A 265 -7.80 -45.37 -23.63
C ALA A 265 -8.72 -46.09 -22.61
N ASP A 266 -8.42 -47.33 -22.24
CA ASP A 266 -9.20 -48.09 -21.26
C ASP A 266 -8.59 -48.10 -19.84
N VAL A 267 -7.35 -47.61 -19.69
CA VAL A 267 -6.63 -47.56 -18.42
C VAL A 267 -6.82 -46.22 -17.71
N ILE A 268 -7.31 -46.27 -16.47
CA ILE A 268 -7.44 -45.10 -15.60
C ILE A 268 -6.20 -44.97 -14.72
N ALA A 269 -5.76 -46.05 -14.11
CA ALA A 269 -4.55 -46.11 -13.31
C ALA A 269 -3.91 -47.49 -13.44
N LEU A 270 -2.59 -47.54 -13.37
CA LEU A 270 -1.78 -48.74 -13.45
C LEU A 270 -0.64 -48.57 -12.47
N ASN A 271 -0.48 -49.53 -11.57
CA ASN A 271 0.60 -49.57 -10.61
C ASN A 271 1.28 -50.93 -10.69
N MET A 272 2.58 -50.93 -10.88
CA MET A 272 3.42 -52.11 -10.86
C MET A 272 4.43 -51.95 -9.75
N LYS A 273 4.59 -53.01 -8.97
CA LYS A 273 5.58 -53.11 -7.93
C LYS A 273 6.25 -54.47 -8.05
N ASN A 274 7.58 -54.49 -8.02
CA ASN A 274 8.29 -55.73 -7.79
C ASN A 274 8.44 -55.95 -6.27
N ASP A 275 8.24 -57.18 -5.79
CA ASP A 275 8.49 -57.51 -4.38
C ASP A 275 9.96 -57.92 -4.16
N GLU A 276 10.72 -58.23 -5.23
CA GLU A 276 12.16 -58.55 -5.19
C GLU A 276 13.06 -57.30 -5.26
N ASP A 277 12.64 -56.30 -6.04
CA ASP A 277 13.33 -55.01 -6.23
C ASP A 277 12.40 -53.87 -5.77
N ASP A 278 12.92 -52.78 -5.19
CA ASP A 278 12.11 -51.63 -4.73
C ASP A 278 11.55 -50.77 -5.89
N GLU A 279 11.62 -51.28 -7.11
CA GLU A 279 11.09 -50.69 -8.34
C GLU A 279 9.56 -50.56 -8.30
N ARG A 280 9.09 -49.35 -8.60
CA ARG A 280 7.66 -49.04 -8.73
C ARG A 280 7.42 -48.21 -9.97
N VAL A 281 6.38 -48.60 -10.70
CA VAL A 281 5.91 -47.90 -11.90
C VAL A 281 4.45 -47.57 -11.70
N SER A 282 4.13 -46.30 -11.60
CA SER A 282 2.77 -45.79 -11.45
C SER A 282 2.41 -44.89 -12.63
N VAL A 283 1.28 -45.17 -13.25
CA VAL A 283 0.73 -44.43 -14.39
C VAL A 283 -0.73 -44.13 -14.09
N ALA A 284 -1.13 -42.87 -14.17
CA ALA A 284 -2.51 -42.45 -13.93
C ALA A 284 -2.98 -41.48 -14.99
N ARG A 285 -4.23 -41.61 -15.44
CA ARG A 285 -4.83 -40.70 -16.40
C ARG A 285 -4.98 -39.32 -15.78
N VAL A 286 -4.60 -38.28 -16.52
CA VAL A 286 -4.71 -36.88 -16.07
C VAL A 286 -5.62 -36.11 -17.01
N GLY A 287 -6.67 -35.51 -16.44
CA GLY A 287 -7.62 -34.71 -17.22
C GLY A 287 -8.57 -35.56 -18.08
N SER A 288 -9.16 -34.90 -19.08
CA SER A 288 -10.26 -35.45 -19.89
C SER A 288 -9.77 -36.16 -21.16
N ASP A 289 -8.52 -35.97 -21.57
CA ASP A 289 -7.96 -36.63 -22.75
C ASP A 289 -7.52 -38.06 -22.39
N PRO A 290 -8.05 -39.09 -23.08
CA PRO A 290 -7.73 -40.48 -22.81
C PRO A 290 -6.25 -40.85 -23.04
N LYS A 291 -5.45 -39.95 -23.65
CA LYS A 291 -4.02 -40.14 -23.92
C LYS A 291 -3.10 -39.36 -22.98
N SER A 292 -3.65 -38.59 -22.05
CA SER A 292 -2.88 -37.84 -21.07
C SER A 292 -2.63 -38.66 -19.81
N PHE A 293 -1.37 -38.82 -19.42
CA PHE A 293 -0.99 -39.62 -18.24
C PHE A 293 0.08 -38.92 -17.41
N ALA A 294 -0.06 -38.99 -16.09
CA ALA A 294 1.03 -38.76 -15.16
C ALA A 294 1.75 -40.08 -14.93
N TRP A 295 3.07 -40.01 -15.01
CA TRP A 295 4.00 -41.10 -14.83
C TRP A 295 4.82 -40.84 -13.58
N SER A 296 5.07 -41.90 -12.83
CA SER A 296 5.91 -41.90 -11.63
C SER A 296 6.65 -43.23 -11.59
N LEU A 297 7.96 -43.18 -11.82
CA LEU A 297 8.90 -44.27 -11.61
C LEU A 297 9.67 -44.02 -10.32
N SER A 298 9.89 -45.04 -9.52
CA SER A 298 10.84 -44.98 -8.42
C SER A 298 11.62 -46.28 -8.31
N ASP A 299 12.87 -46.18 -7.91
CA ASP A 299 13.74 -47.29 -7.58
C ASP A 299 14.62 -46.87 -6.39
N GLY A 300 14.39 -47.48 -5.22
CA GLY A 300 14.99 -47.03 -3.96
C GLY A 300 14.72 -45.55 -3.66
N ASP A 301 15.79 -44.75 -3.57
CA ASP A 301 15.75 -43.30 -3.31
C ASP A 301 15.55 -42.45 -4.58
N ASP A 302 15.62 -43.08 -5.75
CA ASP A 302 15.50 -42.41 -7.04
C ASP A 302 14.04 -42.34 -7.49
N HIS A 303 13.64 -41.17 -7.99
CA HIS A 303 12.27 -40.91 -8.40
C HIS A 303 12.22 -40.05 -9.66
N VAL A 304 11.45 -40.51 -10.65
CA VAL A 304 11.20 -39.83 -11.91
C VAL A 304 9.70 -39.67 -12.09
N SER A 305 9.21 -38.44 -12.21
CA SER A 305 7.82 -38.17 -12.52
C SER A 305 7.66 -37.21 -13.69
N PHE A 306 6.72 -37.50 -14.58
CA PHE A 306 6.44 -36.62 -15.72
C PHE A 306 4.98 -36.70 -16.16
N VAL A 307 4.50 -35.67 -16.86
CA VAL A 307 3.15 -35.63 -17.42
C VAL A 307 3.21 -35.69 -18.94
N GLU A 308 2.61 -36.72 -19.52
CA GLU A 308 2.48 -36.94 -20.96
C GLU A 308 1.15 -36.39 -21.46
N GLY A 309 1.18 -35.65 -22.58
CA GLY A 309 0.00 -35.45 -23.43
C GLY A 309 -1.08 -34.50 -22.92
N GLY A 310 -0.78 -33.48 -22.12
CA GLY A 310 -1.80 -32.52 -21.65
C GLY A 310 -2.15 -31.44 -22.68
N SER A 311 -3.42 -31.39 -23.13
CA SER A 311 -3.99 -30.22 -23.83
C SER A 311 -4.12 -28.98 -22.93
N ASP A 312 -4.00 -29.17 -21.60
CA ASP A 312 -4.05 -28.14 -20.56
C ASP A 312 -2.67 -27.52 -20.22
N GLY A 313 -1.65 -27.86 -21.02
CA GLY A 313 -0.49 -26.99 -21.22
C GLY A 313 0.54 -26.89 -20.10
N LYS A 314 0.60 -27.83 -19.15
CA LYS A 314 1.66 -27.84 -18.12
C LYS A 314 2.53 -29.09 -18.22
N ALA A 315 3.60 -28.98 -19.02
CA ALA A 315 4.68 -29.95 -19.02
C ALA A 315 5.41 -29.86 -17.67
N HIS A 316 5.45 -30.99 -16.97
CA HIS A 316 6.22 -31.15 -15.74
C HIS A 316 7.05 -32.41 -15.89
N LEU A 317 8.34 -32.30 -15.62
CA LEU A 317 9.30 -33.40 -15.50
C LEU A 317 10.10 -33.15 -14.22
N SER A 318 10.08 -34.09 -13.30
CA SER A 318 10.85 -34.06 -12.06
C SER A 318 11.67 -35.33 -11.95
N LEU A 319 12.95 -35.17 -11.67
CA LEU A 319 13.92 -36.21 -11.41
C LEU A 319 14.49 -35.93 -10.02
N LYS A 320 14.59 -36.95 -9.19
CA LYS A 320 15.20 -36.87 -7.87
C LYS A 320 16.09 -38.09 -7.68
N SER A 321 17.29 -37.89 -7.20
CA SER A 321 18.21 -38.95 -6.80
C SER A 321 18.90 -38.55 -5.51
N GLY A 322 18.52 -39.19 -4.40
CA GLY A 322 19.00 -38.81 -3.07
C GLY A 322 18.71 -37.34 -2.71
N SER A 323 19.78 -36.54 -2.54
CA SER A 323 19.75 -35.10 -2.27
C SER A 323 19.58 -34.22 -3.52
N ASP A 324 19.85 -34.78 -4.70
CA ASP A 324 19.84 -34.08 -5.97
C ASP A 324 18.46 -34.11 -6.61
N SER A 325 18.10 -33.03 -7.30
CA SER A 325 16.85 -32.99 -8.06
C SER A 325 16.92 -32.08 -9.28
N VAL A 326 16.19 -32.46 -10.33
CA VAL A 326 15.99 -31.67 -11.53
C VAL A 326 14.50 -31.56 -11.77
N VAL A 327 13.96 -30.35 -11.74
CA VAL A 327 12.55 -30.07 -12.00
C VAL A 327 12.44 -29.14 -13.20
N ILE A 328 11.81 -29.60 -14.25
CA ILE A 328 11.51 -28.86 -15.47
C ILE A 328 10.01 -28.66 -15.51
N ASP A 329 9.60 -27.42 -15.33
CA ASP A 329 8.26 -26.91 -15.51
C ASP A 329 8.22 -26.02 -16.76
N ASN A 330 7.02 -25.64 -17.20
CA ASN A 330 6.82 -24.69 -18.31
C ASN A 330 7.69 -23.43 -18.23
N ASP A 331 7.85 -22.88 -17.04
CA ASP A 331 8.42 -21.56 -16.84
C ASP A 331 9.77 -21.60 -16.11
N ARG A 332 10.21 -22.78 -15.65
CA ARG A 332 11.44 -22.91 -14.88
C ARG A 332 12.11 -24.27 -15.05
N VAL A 333 13.42 -24.25 -15.00
CA VAL A 333 14.27 -25.42 -14.81
C VAL A 333 15.03 -25.20 -13.51
N ALA A 334 14.74 -26.01 -12.49
CA ALA A 334 15.45 -25.99 -11.22
C ALA A 334 16.34 -27.24 -11.14
N ILE A 335 17.61 -27.04 -10.83
CA ILE A 335 18.60 -28.09 -10.60
C ILE A 335 19.16 -27.86 -9.21
N LYS A 336 18.96 -28.82 -8.32
CA LYS A 336 19.52 -28.84 -6.98
C LYS A 336 20.56 -29.95 -6.89
N SER A 337 21.73 -29.63 -6.37
CA SER A 337 22.72 -30.62 -5.97
C SER A 337 23.24 -30.29 -4.58
N ASP A 338 22.94 -31.14 -3.60
CA ASP A 338 23.23 -30.91 -2.18
C ASP A 338 22.86 -29.50 -1.66
N ASP A 339 23.85 -28.61 -1.53
CA ASP A 339 23.71 -27.20 -1.07
C ASP A 339 23.61 -26.19 -2.23
N ASP A 340 23.98 -26.61 -3.45
CA ASP A 340 23.91 -25.80 -4.65
C ASP A 340 22.52 -25.86 -5.29
N ASN A 341 22.03 -24.71 -5.75
CA ASN A 341 20.75 -24.59 -6.43
C ASN A 341 20.86 -23.63 -7.61
N VAL A 342 20.50 -24.12 -8.80
CA VAL A 342 20.44 -23.36 -10.04
C VAL A 342 18.99 -23.36 -10.51
N ILE A 343 18.38 -22.16 -10.56
CA ILE A 343 17.03 -21.98 -11.10
C ILE A 343 17.12 -21.11 -12.35
N ILE A 344 16.79 -21.70 -13.50
CA ILE A 344 16.69 -21.04 -14.79
C ILE A 344 15.21 -20.78 -15.04
N VAL A 345 14.78 -19.54 -14.91
CA VAL A 345 13.40 -19.14 -15.25
C VAL A 345 13.36 -18.75 -16.73
N GLY A 346 12.51 -19.44 -17.51
CA GLY A 346 12.31 -19.14 -18.92
C GLY A 346 11.60 -17.79 -19.12
N PRO A 347 11.92 -17.01 -20.16
CA PRO A 347 11.37 -15.66 -20.36
C PRO A 347 9.90 -15.61 -20.84
N HIS A 348 9.14 -16.69 -20.73
CA HIS A 348 7.78 -16.73 -21.24
C HIS A 348 6.76 -16.43 -20.14
N GLY A 349 6.01 -15.33 -20.29
CA GLY A 349 4.67 -15.18 -19.72
C GLY A 349 4.47 -14.12 -18.63
N SER A 350 5.36 -13.98 -17.63
CA SER A 350 5.02 -13.19 -16.42
C SER A 350 5.85 -11.92 -16.20
N GLY A 351 7.12 -11.89 -16.63
CA GLY A 351 8.02 -10.75 -16.36
C GLY A 351 7.69 -9.46 -17.13
N ILE A 352 7.15 -9.59 -18.36
CA ILE A 352 6.82 -8.42 -19.20
C ILE A 352 5.64 -7.65 -18.60
N GLY A 353 4.63 -8.34 -18.06
CA GLY A 353 3.51 -7.70 -17.39
C GLY A 353 3.96 -6.87 -16.19
N ALA A 354 4.76 -7.47 -15.30
CA ALA A 354 5.27 -6.79 -14.11
C ALA A 354 6.19 -5.60 -14.44
N MET A 355 7.04 -5.70 -15.46
CA MET A 355 7.82 -4.55 -15.95
C MET A 355 6.92 -3.44 -16.52
N VAL A 356 5.88 -3.78 -17.29
CA VAL A 356 4.93 -2.80 -17.84
C VAL A 356 4.21 -2.06 -16.72
N TYR A 357 3.77 -2.76 -15.66
CA TYR A 357 3.17 -2.12 -14.49
C TYR A 357 4.17 -1.24 -13.72
N GLY A 358 5.41 -1.69 -13.53
CA GLY A 358 6.47 -0.90 -12.89
C GLY A 358 6.79 0.38 -13.67
N PHE A 359 6.90 0.28 -15.00
CA PHE A 359 7.14 1.43 -15.87
C PHE A 359 5.93 2.39 -15.90
N ALA A 360 4.72 1.85 -15.96
CA ALA A 360 3.50 2.65 -15.92
C ALA A 360 3.36 3.41 -14.59
N MET A 361 3.66 2.78 -13.45
CA MET A 361 3.70 3.42 -12.13
C MET A 361 4.76 4.51 -12.05
N LEU A 362 5.96 4.28 -12.61
CA LEU A 362 7.03 5.28 -12.65
C LEU A 362 6.63 6.49 -13.48
N VAL A 363 6.10 6.27 -14.70
CA VAL A 363 5.60 7.36 -15.56
C VAL A 363 4.47 8.12 -14.89
N ALA A 364 3.52 7.42 -14.24
CA ALA A 364 2.43 8.04 -13.50
C ALA A 364 2.95 8.92 -12.34
N GLY A 365 3.94 8.45 -11.58
CA GLY A 365 4.60 9.23 -10.52
C GLY A 365 5.29 10.49 -11.04
N VAL A 366 6.02 10.38 -12.16
CA VAL A 366 6.70 11.52 -12.81
C VAL A 366 5.68 12.55 -13.32
N VAL A 367 4.62 12.11 -14.00
CA VAL A 367 3.56 12.99 -14.49
C VAL A 367 2.82 13.65 -13.32
N GLY A 368 2.55 12.92 -12.25
CA GLY A 368 1.93 13.44 -11.03
C GLY A 368 2.77 14.52 -10.35
N LEU A 369 4.09 14.30 -10.21
CA LEU A 369 5.01 15.32 -9.68
C LEU A 369 5.09 16.55 -10.60
N TRP A 370 5.13 16.34 -11.90
CA TRP A 370 5.12 17.43 -12.89
C TRP A 370 3.86 18.29 -12.79
N LEU A 371 2.68 17.65 -12.66
CA LEU A 371 1.40 18.33 -12.45
C LEU A 371 1.41 19.12 -11.13
N CYS A 372 1.91 18.54 -10.04
CA CYS A 372 1.99 19.22 -8.74
C CYS A 372 2.94 20.43 -8.78
N MET A 373 4.11 20.31 -9.42
CA MET A 373 5.01 21.45 -9.64
C MET A 373 4.35 22.53 -10.49
N TRP A 374 3.61 22.16 -11.52
CA TRP A 374 2.90 23.10 -12.38
C TRP A 374 1.82 23.88 -11.63
N LEU A 375 1.00 23.18 -10.84
CA LEU A 375 -0.01 23.78 -9.96
C LEU A 375 0.61 24.75 -8.95
N THR A 376 1.74 24.37 -8.34
CA THR A 376 2.49 25.22 -7.40
C THR A 376 3.02 26.47 -8.09
N ARG A 377 3.45 26.35 -9.35
CA ARG A 377 3.92 27.50 -10.14
C ARG A 377 2.79 28.46 -10.49
N ILE A 378 1.59 27.93 -10.74
CA ILE A 378 0.39 28.74 -10.99
C ILE A 378 -0.05 29.48 -9.73
N THR A 379 -0.09 28.80 -8.59
CA THR A 379 -0.46 29.43 -7.31
C THR A 379 0.53 30.51 -6.92
N TRP A 380 1.83 30.26 -7.10
CA TRP A 380 2.86 31.28 -6.89
C TRP A 380 2.66 32.50 -7.79
N ARG A 381 2.39 32.30 -9.09
CA ARG A 381 2.10 33.42 -10.02
C ARG A 381 0.84 34.19 -9.61
N GLY A 382 -0.21 33.50 -9.15
CA GLY A 382 -1.42 34.13 -8.63
C GLY A 382 -1.14 34.96 -7.38
N LEU A 383 -0.38 34.40 -6.43
CA LEU A 383 0.00 35.07 -5.19
C LEU A 383 0.87 36.31 -5.46
N VAL A 384 1.87 36.20 -6.33
CA VAL A 384 2.71 37.35 -6.71
C VAL A 384 1.88 38.47 -7.33
N ARG A 385 0.89 38.15 -8.18
CA ARG A 385 -0.03 39.16 -8.74
C ARG A 385 -0.90 39.82 -7.67
N TYR A 386 -1.40 39.04 -6.72
CA TYR A 386 -2.20 39.55 -5.62
C TYR A 386 -1.38 40.50 -4.72
N VAL A 387 -0.18 40.08 -4.31
CA VAL A 387 0.73 40.88 -3.48
C VAL A 387 1.16 42.15 -4.21
N ARG A 388 1.50 42.06 -5.51
CA ARG A 388 1.88 43.23 -6.30
C ARG A 388 0.73 44.25 -6.38
N ARG A 389 -0.50 43.79 -6.61
CA ARG A 389 -1.69 44.66 -6.63
C ARG A 389 -1.98 45.31 -5.27
N GLN A 390 -1.75 44.60 -4.17
CA GLN A 390 -1.86 45.16 -2.81
C GLN A 390 -0.79 46.22 -2.55
N LEU A 391 0.45 45.97 -2.97
CA LEU A 391 1.53 46.95 -2.87
C LEU A 391 1.23 48.20 -3.70
N ASP A 392 0.79 48.04 -4.96
CA ASP A 392 0.45 49.18 -5.83
C ASP A 392 -0.64 50.07 -5.21
N LEU A 393 -1.64 49.47 -4.54
CA LEU A 393 -2.69 50.22 -3.83
C LEU A 393 -2.17 50.96 -2.60
N ILE A 394 -1.22 50.38 -1.86
CA ILE A 394 -0.60 51.03 -0.69
C ILE A 394 0.30 52.17 -1.14
N THR A 395 1.09 51.96 -2.20
CA THR A 395 1.95 52.99 -2.78
C THR A 395 1.13 54.16 -3.33
N ALA A 396 0.02 53.90 -4.03
CA ALA A 396 -0.87 54.96 -4.51
C ALA A 396 -1.46 55.82 -3.39
N ARG A 397 -1.82 55.21 -2.24
CA ARG A 397 -2.32 55.94 -1.07
C ARG A 397 -1.23 56.76 -0.37
N LEU A 398 0.02 56.30 -0.40
CA LEU A 398 1.17 57.01 0.16
C LEU A 398 1.49 58.26 -0.67
N ASP A 399 1.42 58.15 -2.01
CA ASP A 399 1.65 59.28 -2.92
C ASP A 399 0.53 60.34 -2.82
N GLU A 400 -0.74 59.93 -2.70
CA GLU A 400 -1.85 60.87 -2.49
C GLU A 400 -1.75 61.61 -1.14
N GLY A 401 -1.32 60.91 -0.07
CA GLY A 401 -1.19 61.49 1.27
C GLY A 401 -0.03 62.48 1.46
N GLN A 402 0.94 62.53 0.54
CA GLN A 402 2.01 63.54 0.56
C GLN A 402 1.69 64.80 -0.27
N SER A 403 0.55 64.81 -0.97
CA SER A 403 0.15 65.90 -1.87
C SER A 403 -0.86 66.91 -1.30
N THR A 404 -1.26 66.77 -0.03
CA THR A 404 -2.25 67.63 0.65
C THR A 404 -1.68 68.49 1.76
#